data_AF-A0A7W4YCK9-F1
#
_entry.id   AF-A0A7W4YCK9-F1
#
_cell.length_a   1.000
_cell.length_b   1.000
_cell.length_c   1.000
_cell.angle_alpha   90.00
_cell.angle_beta   90.00
_cell.angle_gamma   90.00
#
_symmetry.space_group_name_H-M   'P 1'
#
loop_
_entity.id
_entity.type
_entity.pdbx_description
1 polymer ?
#
loop_
_entity_poly.entity_id
_entity_poly.type
_entity_poly.pdbx_seq_one_letter_code
_entity_poly.pdbx_strand_id
1 'polypeptide(L)'
;MTRATTTSRSRALTPPGWGRLVVATVARSYLVLLAALAAVAFVPGMLGWHTSVVQTGSMMPTINPGDVVLTTTLPDDQPVPVGAVVQYDSPAEAEPSGVARIRLHRVVGANDDGTFVTAGDANAEPDSTPITRDQIIGQGRLLAPYIGLPSLWVTHRDVPALATWLAVTALAVGLASRRAATGSDDDETRADPPPARRAQAGPPARRTALTVVVLGVAVGSAVAPPEPATAAFSARTSMTSTWAAAIPAPLTVGRAAPYALIGSSAVTNTGPSPQVRITGSIAVTPGTEVTGFPWGTGTDVANSAARNAQADATTLYAAATRRPTTATPAAVLTGTLRPGTHRRTGALALSGTLTLDALGDPSAVFVLAADSITARAGSTVRLTGGASAANVYWVTPGSVNLLTASTSVGTYVAQGNVTIERDTTLAGRAISLGGYVTLTRTDVAVPR
;
A
#
# COMPACT_ATOMS: atom_id res chain seq x y z
N MET A 1 -23.71 58.07 59.59
CA MET A 1 -23.11 57.84 58.25
C MET A 1 -22.07 56.73 58.37
N THR A 2 -21.90 55.90 57.32
CA THR A 2 -20.70 55.07 56.99
C THR A 2 -20.08 54.17 58.09
N ARG A 3 -19.69 52.92 57.83
CA ARG A 3 -19.64 52.11 56.58
C ARG A 3 -19.67 50.63 56.99
N ALA A 4 -20.47 49.79 56.33
CA ALA A 4 -20.42 48.34 56.55
C ALA A 4 -19.32 47.71 55.67
N THR A 5 -18.40 46.96 56.29
CA THR A 5 -17.25 46.37 55.58
C THR A 5 -17.52 44.89 55.29
N THR A 6 -18.17 44.61 54.16
CA THR A 6 -18.47 43.24 53.72
C THR A 6 -17.20 42.54 53.24
N THR A 7 -16.54 41.77 54.12
CA THR A 7 -15.37 40.96 53.79
C THR A 7 -15.77 39.77 52.91
N SER A 8 -15.79 39.99 51.59
CA SER A 8 -16.01 38.92 50.62
C SER A 8 -14.91 37.87 50.72
N ARG A 9 -15.25 36.65 51.16
CA ARG A 9 -14.39 35.48 50.98
C ARG A 9 -14.41 35.11 49.50
N SER A 10 -13.34 35.41 48.79
CA SER A 10 -13.09 34.94 47.43
C SER A 10 -12.98 33.41 47.43
N ARG A 11 -14.10 32.72 47.19
CA ARG A 11 -14.13 31.27 46.92
C ARG A 11 -13.34 31.01 45.65
N ALA A 12 -12.07 30.66 45.79
CA ALA A 12 -11.19 30.41 44.66
C ALA A 12 -11.76 29.27 43.81
N LEU A 13 -12.27 29.61 42.63
CA LEU A 13 -12.76 28.66 41.65
C LEU A 13 -11.58 27.81 41.20
N THR A 14 -11.47 26.59 41.72
CA THR A 14 -10.50 25.60 41.26
C THR A 14 -10.74 25.33 39.77
N PRO A 15 -9.69 25.43 38.92
CA PRO A 15 -9.88 25.36 37.48
C PRO A 15 -10.42 23.98 37.07
N PRO A 16 -11.20 23.89 35.97
CA PRO A 16 -12.06 22.74 35.74
C PRO A 16 -11.29 21.41 35.61
N GLY A 17 -11.74 20.39 36.34
CA GLY A 17 -11.08 19.08 36.45
C GLY A 17 -10.88 18.34 35.12
N TRP A 18 -11.54 18.78 34.05
CA TRP A 18 -11.38 18.34 32.66
C TRP A 18 -9.93 18.20 32.21
N GLY A 19 -9.03 19.11 32.61
CA GLY A 19 -7.60 18.98 32.26
C GLY A 19 -6.96 17.70 32.82
N ARG A 20 -7.30 17.31 34.06
CA ARG A 20 -6.84 16.05 34.66
C ARG A 20 -7.52 14.84 34.03
N LEU A 21 -8.81 14.95 33.70
CA LEU A 21 -9.58 13.90 33.02
C LEU A 21 -8.99 13.58 31.64
N VAL A 22 -8.77 14.61 30.80
CA VAL A 22 -8.19 14.45 29.45
C VAL A 22 -6.80 13.81 29.53
N VAL A 23 -5.93 14.30 30.41
CA VAL A 23 -4.57 13.73 30.58
C VAL A 23 -4.61 12.27 31.07
N ALA A 24 -5.48 11.93 32.02
CA ALA A 24 -5.64 10.57 32.49
C ALA A 24 -6.22 9.64 31.40
N THR A 25 -7.17 10.11 30.59
CA THR A 25 -7.74 9.37 29.46
C THR A 25 -6.70 9.14 28.36
N VAL A 26 -5.94 10.17 27.94
CA VAL A 26 -4.86 10.02 26.95
C VAL A 26 -3.80 9.03 27.43
N ALA A 27 -3.36 9.14 28.70
CA ALA A 27 -2.40 8.21 29.29
C ALA A 27 -2.93 6.77 29.32
N ARG A 28 -4.22 6.56 29.64
CA ARG A 28 -4.85 5.24 29.62
C ARG A 28 -4.99 4.68 28.20
N SER A 29 -5.44 5.48 27.23
CA SER A 29 -5.55 5.06 25.83
C SER A 29 -4.19 4.65 25.24
N TYR A 30 -3.11 5.38 25.57
CA TYR A 30 -1.74 5.01 25.20
C TYR A 30 -1.31 3.67 25.81
N LEU A 31 -1.54 3.46 27.11
CA LEU A 31 -1.18 2.20 27.78
C LEU A 31 -2.02 1.01 27.29
N VAL A 32 -3.31 1.22 27.00
CA VAL A 32 -4.19 0.20 26.42
C VAL A 32 -3.76 -0.14 24.99
N LEU A 33 -3.35 0.85 24.20
CA LEU A 33 -2.81 0.62 22.85
C LEU A 33 -1.49 -0.19 22.91
N LEU A 34 -0.56 0.17 23.80
CA LEU A 34 0.67 -0.62 24.01
C LEU A 34 0.37 -2.04 24.47
N ALA A 35 -0.56 -2.22 25.42
CA ALA A 35 -0.94 -3.54 25.91
C ALA A 35 -1.63 -4.38 24.83
N ALA A 36 -2.46 -3.77 23.97
CA ALA A 36 -3.10 -4.45 22.85
C ALA A 36 -2.08 -4.84 21.76
N LEU A 37 -1.15 -3.95 21.39
CA LEU A 37 -0.08 -4.27 20.44
C LEU A 37 0.85 -5.36 20.98
N ALA A 38 1.18 -5.32 22.28
CA ALA A 38 1.93 -6.39 22.94
C ALA A 38 1.13 -7.72 22.94
N ALA A 39 -0.17 -7.70 23.20
CA ALA A 39 -1.01 -8.90 23.13
C ALA A 39 -1.03 -9.49 21.71
N VAL A 40 -1.16 -8.67 20.67
CA VAL A 40 -1.07 -9.13 19.27
C VAL A 40 0.32 -9.69 18.94
N ALA A 41 1.39 -9.12 19.49
CA ALA A 41 2.77 -9.58 19.27
C ALA A 41 3.12 -10.88 20.02
N PHE A 42 2.61 -11.08 21.24
CA PHE A 42 3.01 -12.21 22.10
C PHE A 42 2.01 -13.37 22.14
N VAL A 43 0.70 -13.12 22.11
CA VAL A 43 -0.31 -14.19 22.30
C VAL A 43 -0.28 -15.24 21.18
N PRO A 44 -0.19 -14.88 19.87
CA PRO A 44 -0.08 -15.90 18.82
C PRO A 44 1.23 -16.69 18.89
N GLY A 45 2.31 -16.09 19.42
CA GLY A 45 3.55 -16.80 19.71
C GLY A 45 3.38 -17.92 20.74
N MET A 46 2.54 -17.70 21.76
CA MET A 46 2.14 -18.75 22.71
C MET A 46 1.24 -19.83 22.08
N LEU A 47 0.71 -19.59 20.88
CA LEU A 47 -0.08 -20.52 20.07
C LEU A 47 0.74 -21.15 18.92
N GLY A 48 2.07 -21.09 19.00
CA GLY A 48 2.99 -21.73 18.06
C GLY A 48 3.29 -20.94 16.78
N TRP A 49 2.92 -19.65 16.70
CA TRP A 49 3.30 -18.80 15.57
C TRP A 49 4.73 -18.26 15.75
N HIS A 50 5.48 -18.07 14.66
CA HIS A 50 6.81 -17.48 14.74
C HIS A 50 6.71 -15.96 14.79
N THR A 51 7.32 -15.34 15.79
CA THR A 51 7.34 -13.88 16.01
C THR A 51 8.71 -13.31 15.64
N SER A 52 8.80 -12.43 14.65
CA SER A 52 10.04 -11.77 14.25
C SER A 52 9.95 -10.24 14.36
N VAL A 53 11.03 -9.59 14.81
CA VAL A 53 11.16 -8.13 14.84
C VAL A 53 11.87 -7.69 13.56
N VAL A 54 11.27 -6.76 12.83
CA VAL A 54 11.84 -6.25 11.57
C VAL A 54 12.98 -5.29 11.87
N GLN A 55 14.19 -5.62 11.41
CA GLN A 55 15.42 -4.86 11.70
C GLN A 55 15.79 -3.86 10.58
N THR A 56 15.39 -4.14 9.34
CA THR A 56 15.84 -3.41 8.14
C THR A 56 14.67 -2.78 7.39
N GLY A 57 14.98 -1.76 6.58
CA GLY A 57 13.98 -1.03 5.79
C GLY A 57 13.56 -1.69 4.46
N SER A 58 14.00 -2.92 4.16
CA SER A 58 13.76 -3.52 2.83
C SER A 58 12.28 -3.81 2.54
N MET A 59 11.41 -3.81 3.56
CA MET A 59 9.96 -4.01 3.42
C MET A 59 9.13 -2.72 3.54
N MET A 60 9.77 -1.55 3.57
CA MET A 60 9.07 -0.26 3.53
C MET A 60 8.45 -0.01 2.14
N PRO A 61 7.30 0.68 2.03
CA PRO A 61 6.53 1.33 3.09
C PRO A 61 5.54 0.40 3.82
N THR A 62 5.40 -0.86 3.40
CA THR A 62 4.36 -1.77 3.91
C THR A 62 4.64 -2.24 5.34
N ILE A 63 5.91 -2.45 5.68
CA ILE A 63 6.39 -2.93 6.98
C ILE A 63 7.65 -2.13 7.34
N ASN A 64 7.72 -1.62 8.57
CA ASN A 64 8.76 -0.70 9.02
C ASN A 64 9.74 -1.35 10.00
N PRO A 65 10.98 -0.84 10.10
CA PRO A 65 11.90 -1.23 11.17
C PRO A 65 11.27 -1.01 12.55
N GLY A 66 11.28 -2.03 13.40
CA GLY A 66 10.65 -2.01 14.72
C GLY A 66 9.18 -2.48 14.74
N ASP A 67 8.61 -2.85 13.60
CA ASP A 67 7.36 -3.63 13.58
C ASP A 67 7.63 -5.10 13.96
N VAL A 68 6.63 -5.77 14.53
CA VAL A 68 6.65 -7.21 14.80
C VAL A 68 5.77 -7.92 13.79
N VAL A 69 6.34 -8.86 13.05
CA VAL A 69 5.63 -9.71 12.08
C VAL A 69 5.44 -11.09 12.68
N LEU A 70 4.21 -11.59 12.57
CA LEU A 70 3.86 -12.93 13.03
C LEU A 70 3.55 -13.82 11.82
N THR A 71 4.30 -14.91 11.72
CA THR A 71 4.21 -15.86 10.61
C THR A 71 3.70 -17.21 11.09
N THR A 72 2.92 -17.89 10.25
CA THR A 72 2.50 -19.29 10.45
C THR A 72 3.29 -20.17 9.50
N THR A 73 3.75 -21.33 9.96
CA THR A 73 4.28 -22.39 9.11
C THR A 73 3.35 -22.66 7.92
N LEU A 74 3.90 -22.83 6.73
CA LEU A 74 3.14 -23.06 5.51
C LEU A 74 3.12 -24.56 5.18
N PRO A 75 1.96 -25.25 5.23
CA PRO A 75 1.89 -26.69 4.99
C PRO A 75 2.37 -27.10 3.59
N ASP A 76 3.07 -28.24 3.49
CA ASP A 76 3.74 -28.70 2.26
C ASP A 76 2.80 -29.01 1.09
N ASP A 77 1.53 -29.27 1.36
CA ASP A 77 0.48 -29.49 0.36
C ASP A 77 -0.06 -28.20 -0.27
N GLN A 78 0.14 -27.04 0.38
CA GLN A 78 -0.42 -25.76 -0.09
C GLN A 78 0.56 -25.03 -1.02
N PRO A 79 0.12 -24.48 -2.16
CA PRO A 79 0.99 -23.70 -3.04
C PRO A 79 1.40 -22.37 -2.38
N VAL A 80 2.68 -22.00 -2.49
CA VAL A 80 3.21 -20.72 -2.00
C VAL A 80 2.54 -19.57 -2.78
N PRO A 81 1.76 -18.67 -2.15
CA PRO A 81 1.03 -17.66 -2.91
C PRO A 81 1.95 -16.55 -3.40
N VAL A 82 2.09 -16.38 -4.72
CA VAL A 82 2.82 -15.23 -5.29
C VAL A 82 2.15 -13.93 -4.84
N GLY A 83 2.95 -13.00 -4.31
CA GLY A 83 2.52 -11.79 -3.62
C GLY A 83 2.45 -11.90 -2.10
N ALA A 84 2.58 -13.09 -1.51
CA ALA A 84 2.68 -13.27 -0.06
C ALA A 84 4.01 -12.75 0.50
N VAL A 85 3.99 -12.23 1.72
CA VAL A 85 5.20 -12.03 2.52
C VAL A 85 5.56 -13.33 3.21
N VAL A 86 6.80 -13.79 3.04
CA VAL A 86 7.32 -15.03 3.63
C VAL A 86 8.56 -14.75 4.47
N GLN A 87 8.68 -15.48 5.56
CA GLN A 87 9.88 -15.58 6.37
C GLN A 87 10.62 -16.86 5.95
N TYR A 88 11.91 -16.74 5.64
CA TYR A 88 12.72 -17.82 5.08
C TYR A 88 14.16 -17.76 5.59
N ASP A 89 14.87 -18.87 5.53
CA ASP A 89 16.31 -18.91 5.80
C ASP A 89 17.09 -18.58 4.53
N SER A 90 17.89 -17.51 4.59
CA SER A 90 18.71 -16.99 3.49
C SER A 90 20.13 -17.58 3.63
N PRO A 91 20.62 -18.37 2.66
CA PRO A 91 21.89 -19.10 2.79
C PRO A 91 23.08 -18.13 2.83
N ALA A 92 24.20 -18.58 3.41
CA ALA A 92 25.37 -17.73 3.67
C ALA A 92 25.96 -17.10 2.39
N GLU A 93 25.80 -17.78 1.25
CA GLU A 93 26.23 -17.37 -0.08
C GLU A 93 25.35 -16.26 -0.69
N ALA A 94 24.10 -16.12 -0.24
CA ALA A 94 23.17 -15.06 -0.62
C ALA A 94 23.26 -13.81 0.27
N GLU A 95 24.08 -13.89 1.33
CA GLU A 95 24.23 -12.82 2.32
C GLU A 95 25.55 -12.05 2.11
N PRO A 96 25.51 -10.71 1.94
CA PRO A 96 26.72 -9.88 1.88
C PRO A 96 27.63 -9.97 3.12
N SER A 97 27.14 -10.56 4.22
CA SER A 97 27.94 -10.84 5.43
C SER A 97 28.55 -12.25 5.49
N GLY A 98 28.32 -13.13 4.51
CA GLY A 98 28.85 -14.50 4.49
C GLY A 98 28.34 -15.40 5.63
N VAL A 99 27.15 -15.10 6.16
CA VAL A 99 26.54 -15.77 7.33
C VAL A 99 25.04 -15.85 7.06
N ALA A 100 24.46 -17.04 7.14
CA ALA A 100 23.04 -17.27 6.89
C ALA A 100 22.14 -16.50 7.87
N ARG A 101 20.97 -16.05 7.38
CA ARG A 101 20.06 -15.18 8.12
C ARG A 101 18.61 -15.47 7.78
N ILE A 102 17.74 -15.40 8.78
CA ILE A 102 16.30 -15.31 8.54
C ILE A 102 16.00 -13.95 7.87
N ARG A 103 15.46 -13.99 6.65
CA ARG A 103 14.91 -12.84 5.92
C ARG A 103 13.38 -12.86 5.94
N LEU A 104 12.80 -11.70 5.65
CA LEU A 104 11.36 -11.50 5.48
C LEU A 104 11.14 -10.65 4.23
N HIS A 105 10.80 -11.27 3.10
CA HIS A 105 10.56 -10.60 1.81
C HIS A 105 9.24 -11.08 1.17
N ARG A 106 8.80 -10.43 0.10
CA ARG A 106 7.63 -10.82 -0.67
C ARG A 106 8.02 -11.78 -1.80
N VAL A 107 7.26 -12.87 -1.98
CA VAL A 107 7.38 -13.71 -3.17
C VAL A 107 6.86 -12.92 -4.37
N VAL A 108 7.73 -12.58 -5.33
CA VAL A 108 7.37 -11.82 -6.53
C VAL A 108 7.13 -12.71 -7.75
N GLY A 109 7.69 -13.92 -7.76
CA GLY A 109 7.48 -14.93 -8.79
C GLY A 109 7.81 -16.34 -8.32
N ALA A 110 7.46 -17.33 -9.14
CA ALA A 110 7.88 -18.72 -9.04
C ALA A 110 8.48 -19.12 -10.40
N ASN A 111 9.53 -19.92 -10.36
CA ASN A 111 10.26 -20.41 -11.54
C ASN A 111 9.77 -21.81 -11.93
N ASP A 112 10.00 -22.21 -13.19
CA ASP A 112 9.59 -23.52 -13.71
C ASP A 112 10.33 -24.71 -13.06
N ASP A 113 11.42 -24.45 -12.34
CA ASP A 113 12.18 -25.43 -11.53
C ASP A 113 11.62 -25.64 -10.11
N GLY A 114 10.58 -24.89 -9.72
CA GLY A 114 9.96 -24.95 -8.40
C GLY A 114 10.60 -24.03 -7.34
N THR A 115 11.59 -23.21 -7.71
CA THR A 115 12.14 -22.16 -6.84
C THR A 115 11.29 -20.89 -6.87
N PHE A 116 11.42 -20.05 -5.83
CA PHE A 116 10.68 -18.81 -5.66
C PHE A 116 11.61 -17.61 -5.72
N VAL A 117 11.21 -16.58 -6.46
CA VAL A 117 11.92 -15.30 -6.49
C VAL A 117 11.31 -14.38 -5.44
N THR A 118 12.13 -13.86 -4.55
CA THR A 118 11.73 -12.91 -3.49
C THR A 118 12.22 -11.49 -3.79
N ALA A 119 11.57 -10.50 -3.17
CA ALA A 119 12.03 -9.11 -3.16
C ALA A 119 11.51 -8.41 -1.89
N GLY A 120 12.31 -7.49 -1.34
CA GLY A 120 11.81 -6.51 -0.38
C GLY A 120 10.89 -5.49 -1.06
N ASP A 121 9.81 -5.05 -0.41
CA ASP A 121 8.89 -4.03 -0.96
C ASP A 121 9.57 -2.68 -1.31
N ALA A 122 10.73 -2.38 -0.71
CA ALA A 122 11.55 -1.20 -1.00
C ALA A 122 12.59 -1.44 -2.11
N ASN A 123 12.82 -2.69 -2.52
CA ASN A 123 13.85 -3.07 -3.47
C ASN A 123 13.30 -2.99 -4.91
N ALA A 124 13.96 -2.21 -5.77
CA ALA A 124 13.58 -2.11 -7.19
C ALA A 124 13.99 -3.34 -8.02
N GLU A 125 14.97 -4.12 -7.54
CA GLU A 125 15.45 -5.36 -8.14
C GLU A 125 15.14 -6.53 -7.18
N PRO A 126 14.69 -7.71 -7.68
CA PRO A 126 14.50 -8.89 -6.85
C PRO A 126 15.81 -9.43 -6.25
N ASP A 127 15.69 -10.27 -5.21
CA ASP A 127 16.83 -10.99 -4.66
C ASP A 127 17.47 -11.91 -5.73
N SER A 128 18.79 -11.84 -5.86
CA SER A 128 19.54 -12.55 -6.92
C SER A 128 19.67 -14.06 -6.73
N THR A 129 19.27 -14.58 -5.56
CA THR A 129 19.26 -16.01 -5.24
C THR A 129 17.81 -16.46 -5.05
N PRO A 130 17.25 -17.27 -5.98
CA PRO A 130 15.96 -17.92 -5.77
C PRO A 130 16.00 -18.85 -4.56
N ILE A 131 14.89 -18.97 -3.84
CA ILE A 131 14.77 -19.83 -2.67
C ILE A 131 13.97 -21.08 -2.98
N THR A 132 14.32 -22.21 -2.36
CA THR A 132 13.54 -23.45 -2.44
C THR A 132 12.36 -23.41 -1.47
N ARG A 133 11.43 -24.36 -1.60
CA ARG A 133 10.22 -24.43 -0.76
C ARG A 133 10.58 -24.68 0.72
N ASP A 134 11.53 -25.57 0.97
CA ASP A 134 12.00 -26.00 2.30
C ASP A 134 12.69 -24.87 3.09
N GLN A 135 13.20 -23.84 2.42
CA GLN A 135 13.74 -22.64 3.08
C GLN A 135 12.64 -21.74 3.67
N ILE A 136 11.37 -21.91 3.29
CA ILE A 136 10.26 -21.06 3.74
C ILE A 136 9.74 -21.52 5.11
N ILE A 137 10.20 -20.81 6.16
CA ILE A 137 9.81 -21.03 7.56
C ILE A 137 8.31 -20.74 7.78
N GLY A 138 7.75 -19.72 7.12
CA GLY A 138 6.33 -19.42 7.25
C GLY A 138 5.83 -18.20 6.47
N GLN A 139 4.50 -18.10 6.34
CA GLN A 139 3.80 -16.99 5.70
C GLN A 139 3.37 -15.95 6.74
N GLY A 140 3.58 -14.66 6.46
CA GLY A 140 3.09 -13.55 7.27
C GLY A 140 1.56 -13.50 7.35
N ARG A 141 1.04 -13.39 8.58
CA ARG A 141 -0.41 -13.33 8.88
C ARG A 141 -0.83 -12.07 9.61
N LEU A 142 -0.02 -11.61 10.57
CA LEU A 142 -0.32 -10.43 11.38
C LEU A 142 0.91 -9.52 11.49
N LEU A 143 0.64 -8.23 11.70
CA LEU A 143 1.62 -7.17 11.89
C LEU A 143 1.22 -6.38 13.15
N ALA A 144 2.10 -6.31 14.13
CA ALA A 144 1.96 -5.41 15.28
C ALA A 144 2.96 -4.26 15.12
N PRO A 145 2.52 -3.07 14.65
CA PRO A 145 3.43 -1.99 14.32
C PRO A 145 4.09 -1.37 15.55
N TYR A 146 5.32 -0.89 15.38
CA TYR A 146 6.17 -0.15 16.33
C TYR A 146 6.49 -0.80 17.68
N ILE A 147 5.83 -1.90 18.06
CA ILE A 147 5.99 -2.53 19.39
C ILE A 147 7.35 -3.22 19.57
N GLY A 148 8.06 -3.50 18.48
CA GLY A 148 9.42 -4.04 18.46
C GLY A 148 10.53 -2.97 18.54
N LEU A 149 10.20 -1.68 18.46
CA LEU A 149 11.19 -0.59 18.53
C LEU A 149 12.12 -0.66 19.75
N PRO A 150 11.68 -1.01 20.98
CA PRO A 150 12.59 -1.19 22.12
C PRO A 150 13.66 -2.25 21.90
N SER A 151 13.34 -3.32 21.17
CA SER A 151 14.33 -4.36 20.80
C SER A 151 15.34 -3.80 19.80
N LEU A 152 14.86 -3.10 18.78
CA LEU A 152 15.69 -2.46 17.76
C LEU A 152 16.66 -1.43 18.37
N TRP A 153 16.19 -0.57 19.29
CA TRP A 153 17.04 0.38 20.01
C TRP A 153 18.09 -0.31 20.87
N VAL A 154 17.77 -1.42 21.54
CA VAL A 154 18.76 -2.23 22.28
C VAL A 154 19.81 -2.82 21.34
N THR A 155 19.41 -3.38 20.19
CA THR A 155 20.33 -3.94 19.18
C THR A 155 21.28 -2.89 18.62
N HIS A 156 20.78 -1.70 18.27
CA HIS A 156 21.60 -0.61 17.71
C HIS A 156 22.26 0.29 18.77
N ARG A 157 22.04 0.02 20.07
CA ARG A 157 22.53 0.81 21.22
C ARG A 157 22.01 2.25 21.27
N ASP A 158 20.80 2.50 20.76
CA ASP A 158 20.09 3.78 20.88
C ASP A 158 19.48 3.94 22.28
N VAL A 159 20.36 4.20 23.25
CA VAL A 159 19.97 4.48 24.64
C VAL A 159 19.07 5.73 24.76
N PRO A 160 19.28 6.84 24.01
CA PRO A 160 18.39 8.01 24.07
C PRO A 160 16.94 7.72 23.71
N ALA A 161 16.66 7.00 22.61
CA ALA A 161 15.29 6.68 22.21
C ALA A 161 14.62 5.74 23.22
N LEU A 162 15.32 4.68 23.66
CA LEU A 162 14.83 3.74 24.66
C LEU A 162 14.52 4.43 26.00
N ALA A 163 15.43 5.28 26.50
CA ALA A 163 15.23 6.03 27.74
C ALA A 163 14.05 7.00 27.64
N THR A 164 13.87 7.65 26.48
CA THR A 164 12.73 8.55 26.22
C THR A 164 11.40 7.77 26.24
N TRP A 165 11.33 6.63 25.56
CA TRP A 165 10.13 5.79 25.51
C TRP A 165 9.77 5.22 26.89
N LEU A 166 10.76 4.77 27.66
CA LEU A 166 10.58 4.33 29.05
C LEU A 166 10.10 5.47 29.96
N ALA A 167 10.65 6.68 29.82
CA ALA A 167 10.21 7.85 30.58
C ALA A 167 8.76 8.27 30.26
N VAL A 168 8.38 8.27 28.97
CA VAL A 168 7.00 8.51 28.53
C VAL A 168 6.04 7.44 29.07
N THR A 169 6.44 6.16 29.05
CA THR A 169 5.64 5.05 29.56
C THR A 169 5.47 5.13 31.08
N ALA A 170 6.54 5.40 31.83
CA ALA A 170 6.48 5.60 33.28
C ALA A 170 5.64 6.83 33.67
N LEU A 171 5.72 7.92 32.90
CA LEU A 171 4.86 9.09 33.07
C LEU A 171 3.39 8.76 32.81
N ALA A 172 3.08 8.02 31.74
CA ALA A 172 1.71 7.59 31.43
C ALA A 172 1.15 6.70 32.55
N VAL A 173 1.91 5.73 33.08
CA VAL A 173 1.52 4.93 34.26
C VAL A 173 1.29 5.83 35.47
N GLY A 174 2.20 6.78 35.74
CA GLY A 174 2.11 7.73 36.84
C GLY A 174 0.98 8.77 36.72
N LEU A 175 0.36 8.91 35.53
CA LEU A 175 -0.82 9.74 35.28
C LEU A 175 -2.12 8.92 35.31
N ALA A 176 -2.10 7.71 34.74
CA ALA A 176 -3.25 6.81 34.70
C ALA A 176 -3.61 6.21 36.08
N SER A 177 -2.60 5.98 36.92
CA SER A 177 -2.72 5.41 38.28
C SER A 177 -3.18 6.41 39.35
N ARG A 178 -3.10 7.72 39.07
CA ARG A 178 -3.70 8.74 39.94
C ARG A 178 -5.21 8.59 39.89
N ARG A 179 -5.78 7.95 40.92
CA ARG A 179 -7.22 8.02 41.18
C ARG A 179 -7.63 9.49 41.18
N ALA A 180 -8.73 9.80 40.52
CA ALA A 180 -9.36 11.10 40.73
C ALA A 180 -9.74 11.16 42.21
N ALA A 181 -9.15 12.10 42.95
CA ALA A 181 -9.62 12.45 44.28
C ALA A 181 -10.96 13.19 44.10
N THR A 182 -12.03 12.42 43.99
CA THR A 182 -13.39 12.89 44.22
C THR A 182 -13.45 13.34 45.68
N GLY A 183 -13.47 14.66 45.90
CA GLY A 183 -13.52 15.24 47.24
C GLY A 183 -14.76 14.76 47.99
N SER A 184 -14.57 14.44 49.27
CA SER A 184 -15.60 13.94 50.18
C SER A 184 -15.50 14.71 51.51
N ASP A 185 -15.57 16.03 51.36
CA ASP A 185 -15.31 17.16 52.28
C ASP A 185 -16.01 18.38 51.63
N ASP A 186 -16.69 19.35 52.27
CA ASP A 186 -17.04 19.75 53.65
C ASP A 186 -18.55 20.16 53.74
N ASP A 187 -19.27 20.36 54.86
CA ASP A 187 -19.19 19.98 56.30
C ASP A 187 -20.57 20.28 56.97
N GLU A 188 -21.26 19.29 57.57
CA GLU A 188 -22.44 19.46 58.46
C GLU A 188 -22.67 18.21 59.36
N THR A 189 -23.00 18.29 60.68
CA THR A 189 -23.05 19.43 61.61
C THR A 189 -22.86 18.98 63.08
N ARG A 190 -21.94 19.65 63.80
CA ARG A 190 -21.81 19.87 65.28
C ARG A 190 -22.22 18.76 66.29
N ALA A 191 -21.23 18.34 67.10
CA ALA A 191 -21.37 18.12 68.55
C ALA A 191 -20.00 18.26 69.26
N ASP A 192 -19.96 18.75 70.50
CA ASP A 192 -18.71 19.05 71.24
C ASP A 192 -18.13 17.84 72.05
N PRO A 193 -16.81 17.78 72.29
CA PRO A 193 -16.11 16.82 73.17
C PRO A 193 -15.92 17.45 74.59
N PRO A 194 -15.03 16.99 75.52
CA PRO A 194 -14.10 15.83 75.60
C PRO A 194 -14.36 14.99 76.91
N PRO A 195 -13.44 14.20 77.57
CA PRO A 195 -12.00 14.03 77.33
C PRO A 195 -11.29 12.66 77.54
N ALA A 196 -10.14 12.58 76.87
CA ALA A 196 -8.84 12.03 77.30
C ALA A 196 -8.60 10.52 77.53
N ARG A 197 -7.62 10.01 76.77
CA ARG A 197 -6.39 9.43 77.37
C ARG A 197 -5.13 9.80 76.55
N ARG A 198 -3.95 9.54 77.13
CA ARG A 198 -2.62 10.04 76.71
C ARG A 198 -1.82 9.05 75.85
N ALA A 199 -0.66 9.53 75.37
CA ALA A 199 0.49 8.83 74.78
C ALA A 199 0.35 8.48 73.27
N GLN A 200 1.41 8.58 72.45
CA GLN A 200 2.79 9.08 72.66
C GLN A 200 3.38 9.59 71.33
N ALA A 201 4.51 10.31 71.36
CA ALA A 201 5.11 10.91 70.16
C ALA A 201 6.33 10.13 69.63
N GLY A 202 6.51 10.09 68.30
CA GLY A 202 7.66 9.53 67.60
C GLY A 202 7.75 10.03 66.14
N PRO A 203 8.94 10.19 65.53
CA PRO A 203 9.13 10.96 64.30
C PRO A 203 8.94 10.15 62.98
N PRO A 204 8.68 10.83 61.84
CA PRO A 204 8.38 10.17 60.56
C PRO A 204 9.62 9.67 59.81
N ALA A 205 9.77 8.35 59.67
CA ALA A 205 10.82 7.71 58.89
C ALA A 205 10.47 7.61 57.38
N ARG A 206 10.84 8.63 56.60
CA ARG A 206 10.66 8.65 55.14
C ARG A 206 11.69 7.73 54.44
N ARG A 207 11.32 6.50 54.08
CA ARG A 207 12.13 5.65 53.18
C ARG A 207 11.33 5.13 52.00
N THR A 208 11.86 5.42 50.81
CA THR A 208 11.37 4.95 49.50
C THR A 208 11.66 3.47 49.31
N ALA A 209 10.63 2.68 49.02
CA ALA A 209 10.80 1.35 48.44
C ALA A 209 10.80 1.48 46.91
N LEU A 210 11.94 1.21 46.25
CA LEU A 210 11.93 0.82 44.85
C LEU A 210 11.42 -0.63 44.77
N THR A 211 10.27 -0.83 44.15
CA THR A 211 9.78 -2.17 43.81
C THR A 211 9.98 -2.39 42.32
N VAL A 212 10.84 -3.36 41.97
CA VAL A 212 11.04 -3.79 40.58
C VAL A 212 9.77 -4.49 40.09
N VAL A 213 9.17 -4.01 39.01
CA VAL A 213 8.01 -4.66 38.37
C VAL A 213 8.51 -5.66 37.33
N VAL A 214 8.48 -6.94 37.69
CA VAL A 214 8.53 -8.07 36.75
C VAL A 214 7.09 -8.39 36.32
N LEU A 215 6.91 -8.95 35.12
CA LEU A 215 5.60 -9.28 34.55
C LEU A 215 4.76 -10.19 35.45
N GLY A 216 3.45 -9.95 35.46
CA GLY A 216 2.43 -10.84 36.01
C GLY A 216 1.09 -10.61 35.31
N VAL A 217 0.78 -11.44 34.31
CA VAL A 217 -0.57 -11.46 33.71
C VAL A 217 -1.49 -12.24 34.65
N ALA A 218 -2.54 -11.59 35.14
CA ALA A 218 -3.58 -12.22 35.94
C ALA A 218 -4.95 -11.70 35.49
N VAL A 219 -5.86 -12.63 35.18
CA VAL A 219 -7.25 -12.30 34.84
C VAL A 219 -7.99 -11.90 36.13
N GLY A 220 -8.53 -10.68 36.16
CA GLY A 220 -9.20 -10.11 37.33
C GLY A 220 -10.64 -9.69 37.03
N SER A 221 -11.59 -10.63 37.11
CA SER A 221 -13.02 -10.37 36.93
C SER A 221 -13.60 -9.58 38.10
N ALA A 222 -13.73 -8.26 37.97
CA ALA A 222 -14.40 -7.40 38.94
C ALA A 222 -15.87 -7.19 38.53
N VAL A 223 -16.81 -7.86 39.21
CA VAL A 223 -18.26 -7.60 39.04
C VAL A 223 -18.61 -6.28 39.73
N ALA A 224 -18.83 -5.24 38.92
CA ALA A 224 -19.51 -4.02 39.35
C ALA A 224 -21.01 -4.12 39.03
N PRO A 225 -21.90 -3.49 39.81
CA PRO A 225 -23.33 -3.46 39.49
C PRO A 225 -23.59 -2.70 38.17
N PRO A 226 -24.61 -3.10 37.38
CA PRO A 226 -24.89 -2.48 36.10
C PRO A 226 -25.67 -1.17 36.27
N GLU A 227 -24.97 -0.06 36.51
CA GLU A 227 -25.54 1.24 36.17
C GLU A 227 -25.69 1.35 34.65
N PRO A 228 -26.80 1.90 34.14
CA PRO A 228 -27.03 2.08 32.70
C PRO A 228 -26.17 3.24 32.18
N ALA A 229 -24.87 2.98 32.02
CA ALA A 229 -23.94 3.85 31.31
C ALA A 229 -24.37 3.93 29.84
N THR A 230 -25.23 4.90 29.54
CA THR A 230 -25.67 5.22 28.18
C THR A 230 -24.45 5.66 27.37
N ALA A 231 -23.86 4.71 26.65
CA ALA A 231 -22.70 4.95 25.79
C ALA A 231 -23.10 5.87 24.62
N ALA A 232 -22.98 7.17 24.86
CA ALA A 232 -23.05 8.16 23.81
C ALA A 232 -21.92 7.88 22.82
N PHE A 233 -22.26 7.33 21.65
CA PHE A 233 -21.36 7.07 20.53
C PHE A 233 -20.93 8.39 19.84
N SER A 234 -20.40 9.33 20.62
CA SER A 234 -19.86 10.62 20.18
C SER A 234 -18.53 10.48 19.44
N ALA A 235 -17.93 9.29 19.49
CA ALA A 235 -16.94 8.85 18.52
C ALA A 235 -17.52 7.67 17.74
N ARG A 236 -17.62 7.82 16.40
CA ARG A 236 -17.39 6.65 15.56
C ARG A 236 -15.94 6.24 15.83
N THR A 237 -15.69 4.99 16.19
CA THR A 237 -14.35 4.44 16.03
C THR A 237 -14.10 4.32 14.54
N SER A 238 -13.62 5.42 13.94
CA SER A 238 -12.96 5.41 12.64
C SER A 238 -11.71 4.57 12.81
N MET A 239 -11.87 3.24 12.69
CA MET A 239 -10.74 2.38 12.43
C MET A 239 -10.19 2.82 11.07
N THR A 240 -9.10 3.58 11.10
CA THR A 240 -8.12 3.56 10.04
C THR A 240 -7.22 2.32 10.27
N SER A 241 -7.74 1.08 10.30
CA SER A 241 -8.21 0.37 9.10
C SER A 241 -8.61 1.26 7.93
N THR A 242 -7.62 1.98 7.43
CA THR A 242 -7.67 2.44 6.05
C THR A 242 -7.84 1.16 5.25
N TRP A 243 -8.99 0.99 4.62
CA TRP A 243 -9.00 0.22 3.39
C TRP A 243 -8.08 0.98 2.45
N ALA A 244 -6.79 0.65 2.53
CA ALA A 244 -5.84 0.91 1.48
C ALA A 244 -6.36 0.08 0.30
N ALA A 245 -7.27 0.69 -0.46
CA ALA A 245 -7.45 0.38 -1.87
C ALA A 245 -6.05 0.55 -2.46
N ALA A 246 -5.32 -0.56 -2.52
CA ALA A 246 -3.86 -0.57 -2.63
C ALA A 246 -3.48 0.33 -3.80
N ILE A 247 -2.76 1.43 -3.51
CA ILE A 247 -2.65 2.58 -4.42
C ILE A 247 -2.22 2.03 -5.77
N PRO A 248 -3.14 2.00 -6.77
CA PRO A 248 -3.02 1.02 -7.83
C PRO A 248 -1.81 1.38 -8.65
N ALA A 249 -0.85 0.45 -8.75
CA ALA A 249 0.53 0.73 -9.16
C ALA A 249 0.59 1.74 -10.33
N PRO A 250 1.47 2.75 -10.25
CA PRO A 250 1.46 3.87 -11.19
C PRO A 250 1.61 3.35 -12.61
N LEU A 251 0.64 3.64 -13.46
CA LEU A 251 0.75 3.33 -14.89
C LEU A 251 1.73 4.33 -15.48
N THR A 252 2.97 3.89 -15.59
CA THR A 252 4.05 4.58 -16.28
C THR A 252 4.39 3.80 -17.53
N VAL A 253 4.53 4.50 -18.65
CA VAL A 253 5.14 3.94 -19.86
C VAL A 253 6.67 3.81 -19.72
N GLY A 254 7.28 4.42 -18.69
CA GLY A 254 8.73 4.33 -18.45
C GLY A 254 9.54 4.67 -19.71
N ARG A 255 10.51 3.80 -20.02
CA ARG A 255 11.38 3.90 -21.21
C ARG A 255 10.66 3.53 -22.50
N ALA A 256 9.41 3.05 -22.47
CA ALA A 256 8.55 2.96 -23.66
C ALA A 256 8.01 4.33 -24.12
N ALA A 257 8.16 5.40 -23.32
CA ALA A 257 7.64 6.73 -23.62
C ALA A 257 7.97 7.30 -25.03
N PRO A 258 9.23 7.25 -25.55
CA PRO A 258 9.54 7.83 -26.86
C PRO A 258 9.04 6.98 -28.04
N TYR A 259 8.66 5.72 -27.80
CA TYR A 259 8.25 4.79 -28.86
C TYR A 259 6.76 4.95 -29.20
N ALA A 260 6.46 5.03 -30.49
CA ALA A 260 5.12 4.94 -31.04
C ALA A 260 4.70 3.47 -31.26
N LEU A 261 5.65 2.62 -31.68
CA LEU A 261 5.44 1.21 -32.00
C LEU A 261 6.45 0.35 -31.23
N ILE A 262 6.00 -0.73 -30.59
CA ILE A 262 6.87 -1.76 -29.98
C ILE A 262 6.32 -3.15 -30.36
N GLY A 263 7.15 -4.00 -30.98
CA GLY A 263 6.79 -5.37 -31.33
C GLY A 263 7.77 -6.39 -30.76
N SER A 264 7.27 -7.58 -30.41
CA SER A 264 8.09 -8.64 -29.83
C SER A 264 8.84 -9.45 -30.90
N SER A 265 8.17 -9.76 -32.01
CA SER A 265 8.75 -10.48 -33.15
C SER A 265 9.10 -9.58 -34.34
N ALA A 266 8.19 -8.69 -34.73
CA ALA A 266 8.35 -7.82 -35.89
C ALA A 266 7.54 -6.51 -35.76
N VAL A 267 7.96 -5.46 -36.46
CA VAL A 267 7.14 -4.27 -36.76
C VAL A 267 7.14 -4.04 -38.27
N THR A 268 5.97 -4.10 -38.90
CA THR A 268 5.82 -4.11 -40.36
C THR A 268 4.80 -3.08 -40.85
N ASN A 269 5.23 -2.19 -41.74
CA ASN A 269 4.34 -1.39 -42.57
C ASN A 269 4.14 -2.05 -43.95
N THR A 270 2.88 -2.33 -44.29
CA THR A 270 2.45 -2.86 -45.60
C THR A 270 1.82 -1.79 -46.51
N GLY A 271 1.68 -0.55 -46.03
CA GLY A 271 1.16 0.57 -46.82
C GLY A 271 2.23 1.27 -47.65
N PRO A 272 1.86 1.81 -48.84
CA PRO A 272 2.81 2.48 -49.72
C PRO A 272 3.35 3.78 -49.09
N SER A 273 4.67 3.96 -49.13
CA SER A 273 5.31 5.23 -48.81
C SER A 273 4.86 6.33 -49.80
N PRO A 274 4.63 7.58 -49.36
CA PRO A 274 4.85 8.15 -48.03
C PRO A 274 3.60 8.20 -47.14
N GLN A 275 2.60 7.36 -47.36
CA GLN A 275 1.25 7.51 -46.77
C GLN A 275 1.13 7.00 -45.31
N VAL A 276 2.21 7.09 -44.52
CA VAL A 276 2.29 6.60 -43.14
C VAL A 276 3.11 7.60 -42.32
N ARG A 277 2.51 8.26 -41.34
CA ARG A 277 3.17 9.29 -40.54
C ARG A 277 3.37 8.84 -39.09
N ILE A 278 4.53 8.25 -38.80
CA ILE A 278 4.94 7.90 -37.43
C ILE A 278 5.58 9.12 -36.74
N THR A 279 5.09 9.51 -35.56
CA THR A 279 5.71 10.51 -34.67
C THR A 279 6.07 9.84 -33.35
N GLY A 280 7.33 9.46 -33.21
CA GLY A 280 7.87 8.62 -32.13
C GLY A 280 8.77 7.52 -32.72
N SER A 281 9.53 6.83 -31.87
CA SER A 281 10.45 5.77 -32.27
C SER A 281 9.76 4.41 -32.48
N ILE A 282 10.49 3.43 -33.03
CA ILE A 282 10.09 2.03 -33.19
C ILE A 282 11.05 1.16 -32.36
N ALA A 283 10.54 0.15 -31.64
CA ALA A 283 11.37 -0.87 -30.99
C ALA A 283 10.95 -2.30 -31.38
N VAL A 284 11.92 -3.21 -31.54
CA VAL A 284 11.68 -4.65 -31.69
C VAL A 284 12.64 -5.48 -30.86
N THR A 285 12.14 -6.39 -30.04
CA THR A 285 12.95 -7.36 -29.28
C THR A 285 12.08 -8.48 -28.67
N PRO A 286 12.55 -9.74 -28.55
CA PRO A 286 13.82 -10.29 -29.01
C PRO A 286 13.93 -10.42 -30.54
N GLY A 287 12.82 -10.24 -31.27
CA GLY A 287 12.81 -10.20 -32.73
C GLY A 287 13.66 -9.07 -33.32
N THR A 288 13.96 -9.20 -34.61
CA THR A 288 14.89 -8.32 -35.34
C THR A 288 14.29 -7.69 -36.59
N GLU A 289 13.02 -7.96 -36.92
CA GLU A 289 12.42 -7.50 -38.17
C GLU A 289 11.73 -6.13 -38.02
N VAL A 290 12.21 -5.15 -38.79
CA VAL A 290 11.51 -3.88 -39.07
C VAL A 290 11.40 -3.72 -40.58
N THR A 291 10.18 -3.76 -41.11
CA THR A 291 9.93 -3.80 -42.56
C THR A 291 8.97 -2.71 -43.02
N GLY A 292 9.27 -2.04 -44.15
CA GLY A 292 8.40 -1.01 -44.75
C GLY A 292 8.55 0.42 -44.22
N PHE A 293 9.63 0.75 -43.51
CA PHE A 293 9.90 2.11 -42.97
C PHE A 293 11.13 2.76 -43.65
N PRO A 294 11.00 3.33 -44.86
CA PRO A 294 12.12 3.95 -45.60
C PRO A 294 12.51 5.35 -45.12
N TRP A 295 12.05 5.79 -43.94
CA TRP A 295 12.30 7.13 -43.39
C TRP A 295 13.08 7.03 -42.07
N GLY A 296 13.78 8.10 -41.70
CA GLY A 296 14.64 8.18 -40.50
C GLY A 296 13.90 8.23 -39.16
N THR A 297 12.90 7.36 -38.96
CA THR A 297 12.29 7.11 -37.65
C THR A 297 13.31 6.42 -36.75
N GLY A 298 13.54 6.94 -35.54
CA GLY A 298 14.45 6.30 -34.58
C GLY A 298 14.01 4.86 -34.31
N THR A 299 14.88 3.89 -34.56
CA THR A 299 14.52 2.47 -34.59
C THR A 299 15.54 1.66 -33.78
N ASP A 300 15.07 1.02 -32.72
CA ASP A 300 15.88 0.22 -31.79
C ASP A 300 15.56 -1.27 -31.96
N VAL A 301 16.53 -2.05 -32.44
CA VAL A 301 16.36 -3.48 -32.77
C VAL A 301 17.27 -4.33 -31.91
N ALA A 302 16.69 -5.24 -31.12
CA ALA A 302 17.33 -6.20 -30.22
C ALA A 302 18.37 -5.65 -29.21
N ASN A 303 18.49 -4.32 -29.10
CA ASN A 303 19.50 -3.65 -28.28
C ASN A 303 19.04 -3.49 -26.80
N SER A 304 19.78 -2.71 -26.01
CA SER A 304 19.42 -2.44 -24.61
C SER A 304 18.21 -1.49 -24.47
N ALA A 305 18.06 -0.51 -25.37
CA ALA A 305 16.94 0.44 -25.33
C ALA A 305 15.60 -0.27 -25.60
N ALA A 306 15.54 -1.09 -26.65
CA ALA A 306 14.37 -1.91 -26.97
C ALA A 306 13.99 -2.86 -25.83
N ARG A 307 14.96 -3.58 -25.25
CA ARG A 307 14.72 -4.50 -24.12
C ARG A 307 14.19 -3.78 -22.89
N ASN A 308 14.77 -2.62 -22.56
CA ASN A 308 14.31 -1.81 -21.44
C ASN A 308 12.90 -1.23 -21.68
N ALA A 309 12.58 -0.80 -22.90
CA ALA A 309 11.24 -0.33 -23.27
C ALA A 309 10.20 -1.45 -23.16
N GLN A 310 10.51 -2.67 -23.59
CA GLN A 310 9.60 -3.81 -23.52
C GLN A 310 9.43 -4.37 -22.09
N ALA A 311 10.47 -4.29 -21.26
CA ALA A 311 10.38 -4.60 -19.83
C ALA A 311 9.45 -3.60 -19.10
N ASP A 312 9.62 -2.30 -19.35
CA ASP A 312 8.74 -1.26 -18.79
C ASP A 312 7.29 -1.40 -19.30
N ALA A 313 7.09 -1.75 -20.58
CA ALA A 313 5.76 -2.01 -21.13
C ALA A 313 5.10 -3.29 -20.58
N THR A 314 5.90 -4.33 -20.29
CA THR A 314 5.43 -5.54 -19.59
C THR A 314 5.03 -5.21 -18.14
N THR A 315 5.78 -4.33 -17.49
CA THR A 315 5.48 -3.81 -16.15
C THR A 315 4.19 -2.98 -16.16
N LEU A 316 3.97 -2.14 -17.17
CA LEU A 316 2.72 -1.41 -17.39
C LEU A 316 1.52 -2.36 -17.55
N TYR A 317 1.67 -3.44 -18.33
CA TYR A 317 0.64 -4.47 -18.49
C TYR A 317 0.33 -5.20 -17.17
N ALA A 318 1.36 -5.59 -16.42
CA ALA A 318 1.22 -6.21 -15.11
C ALA A 318 0.56 -5.27 -14.07
N ALA A 319 0.87 -3.97 -14.10
CA ALA A 319 0.24 -2.97 -13.26
C ALA A 319 -1.24 -2.79 -13.63
N ALA A 320 -1.56 -2.64 -14.92
CA ALA A 320 -2.93 -2.45 -15.42
C ALA A 320 -3.83 -3.67 -15.16
N THR A 321 -3.32 -4.89 -15.37
CA THR A 321 -4.06 -6.14 -15.08
C THR A 321 -4.36 -6.31 -13.59
N ARG A 322 -3.45 -5.87 -12.70
CA ARG A 322 -3.65 -5.88 -11.24
C ARG A 322 -4.55 -4.76 -10.71
N ARG A 323 -4.95 -3.76 -11.50
CA ARG A 323 -5.83 -2.66 -11.01
C ARG A 323 -7.24 -3.17 -10.68
N PRO A 324 -7.83 -2.80 -9.52
CA PRO A 324 -9.20 -3.14 -9.17
C PRO A 324 -10.22 -2.65 -10.20
N THR A 325 -11.14 -3.52 -10.60
CA THR A 325 -12.20 -3.18 -11.57
C THR A 325 -13.19 -2.19 -10.96
N THR A 326 -13.37 -1.04 -11.60
CA THR A 326 -14.34 0.02 -11.25
C THR A 326 -15.71 -0.25 -11.88
N ALA A 327 -15.74 -0.80 -13.10
CA ALA A 327 -16.97 -1.16 -13.80
C ALA A 327 -16.71 -2.27 -14.85
N THR A 328 -17.79 -2.94 -15.26
CA THR A 328 -17.76 -3.95 -16.33
C THR A 328 -18.42 -3.39 -17.59
N PRO A 329 -17.68 -3.10 -18.67
CA PRO A 329 -18.27 -2.55 -19.90
C PRO A 329 -19.06 -3.62 -20.68
N ALA A 330 -19.99 -3.15 -21.52
CA ALA A 330 -20.69 -4.01 -22.48
C ALA A 330 -19.73 -4.56 -23.56
N ALA A 331 -20.16 -5.61 -24.27
CA ALA A 331 -19.39 -6.20 -25.38
C ALA A 331 -19.12 -5.22 -26.54
N VAL A 332 -19.98 -4.21 -26.68
CA VAL A 332 -19.82 -3.09 -27.61
C VAL A 332 -19.80 -1.80 -26.81
N LEU A 333 -18.70 -1.06 -26.90
CA LEU A 333 -18.51 0.25 -26.29
C LEU A 333 -18.92 1.37 -27.25
N THR A 334 -19.72 2.30 -26.73
CA THR A 334 -20.22 3.50 -27.40
C THR A 334 -20.73 4.49 -26.34
N GLY A 335 -20.99 5.74 -26.70
CA GLY A 335 -21.48 6.76 -25.75
C GLY A 335 -20.36 7.32 -24.86
N THR A 336 -20.67 7.71 -23.62
CA THR A 336 -19.70 8.36 -22.71
C THR A 336 -19.25 7.43 -21.59
N LEU A 337 -17.93 7.35 -21.38
CA LEU A 337 -17.27 6.58 -20.34
C LEU A 337 -16.61 7.52 -19.32
N ARG A 338 -16.70 7.18 -18.03
CA ARG A 338 -16.09 7.90 -16.91
C ARG A 338 -14.71 7.34 -16.54
N PRO A 339 -13.86 8.07 -15.79
CA PRO A 339 -12.55 7.58 -15.36
C PRO A 339 -12.65 6.32 -14.50
N GLY A 340 -11.59 5.50 -14.50
CA GLY A 340 -11.52 4.24 -13.77
C GLY A 340 -11.02 3.06 -14.59
N THR A 341 -11.09 1.87 -14.00
CA THR A 341 -10.70 0.60 -14.62
C THR A 341 -11.93 -0.19 -15.07
N HIS A 342 -12.09 -0.31 -16.38
CA HIS A 342 -13.21 -0.98 -17.04
C HIS A 342 -12.76 -2.36 -17.53
N ARG A 343 -13.17 -3.44 -16.86
CA ARG A 343 -12.73 -4.80 -17.17
C ARG A 343 -13.90 -5.72 -17.52
N ARG A 344 -13.75 -6.48 -18.61
CA ARG A 344 -14.74 -7.44 -19.12
C ARG A 344 -14.05 -8.74 -19.52
N THR A 345 -14.74 -9.87 -19.38
CA THR A 345 -14.35 -11.15 -19.99
C THR A 345 -14.94 -11.29 -21.40
N GLY A 346 -14.22 -11.97 -22.28
CA GLY A 346 -14.46 -12.02 -23.71
C GLY A 346 -14.09 -10.73 -24.45
N ALA A 347 -14.28 -10.75 -25.77
CA ALA A 347 -13.94 -9.64 -26.66
C ALA A 347 -14.68 -8.33 -26.34
N LEU A 348 -14.01 -7.21 -26.64
CA LEU A 348 -14.50 -5.84 -26.50
C LEU A 348 -14.39 -5.10 -27.84
N ALA A 349 -15.49 -4.57 -28.35
CA ALA A 349 -15.53 -3.85 -29.63
C ALA A 349 -15.92 -2.38 -29.45
N LEU A 350 -15.22 -1.44 -30.09
CA LEU A 350 -15.65 -0.03 -30.20
C LEU A 350 -16.59 0.12 -31.40
N SER A 351 -17.64 0.93 -31.28
CA SER A 351 -18.62 1.13 -32.34
C SER A 351 -19.24 2.53 -32.29
N GLY A 352 -19.22 3.25 -33.42
CA GLY A 352 -19.57 4.67 -33.44
C GLY A 352 -18.58 5.49 -32.59
N THR A 353 -19.09 6.50 -31.88
CA THR A 353 -18.27 7.37 -31.03
C THR A 353 -18.27 6.90 -29.57
N LEU A 354 -17.08 6.67 -29.02
CA LEU A 354 -16.82 6.58 -27.58
C LEU A 354 -16.22 7.91 -27.11
N THR A 355 -16.78 8.51 -26.07
CA THR A 355 -16.26 9.72 -25.42
C THR A 355 -15.69 9.35 -24.05
N LEU A 356 -14.39 9.60 -23.84
CA LEU A 356 -13.74 9.47 -22.54
C LEU A 356 -13.80 10.84 -21.85
N ASP A 357 -14.67 10.96 -20.85
CA ASP A 357 -14.95 12.23 -20.19
C ASP A 357 -14.31 12.30 -18.80
N ALA A 358 -13.33 13.19 -18.65
CA ALA A 358 -12.57 13.35 -17.41
C ALA A 358 -13.28 14.19 -16.33
N LEU A 359 -14.48 14.72 -16.61
CA LEU A 359 -15.31 15.44 -15.64
C LEU A 359 -14.65 16.70 -15.02
N GLY A 360 -13.58 17.22 -15.63
CA GLY A 360 -12.80 18.38 -15.18
C GLY A 360 -11.39 18.05 -14.67
N ASP A 361 -11.04 16.77 -14.49
CA ASP A 361 -9.76 16.34 -13.92
C ASP A 361 -8.75 15.90 -15.01
N PRO A 362 -7.71 16.68 -15.34
CA PRO A 362 -6.71 16.28 -16.33
C PRO A 362 -5.84 15.10 -15.89
N SER A 363 -5.83 14.74 -14.60
CA SER A 363 -5.15 13.55 -14.07
C SER A 363 -5.99 12.27 -14.18
N ALA A 364 -7.24 12.36 -14.63
CA ALA A 364 -8.16 11.25 -14.79
C ALA A 364 -7.59 10.12 -15.67
N VAL A 365 -7.51 8.91 -15.11
CA VAL A 365 -7.00 7.71 -15.79
C VAL A 365 -8.14 6.82 -16.27
N PHE A 366 -8.02 6.33 -17.50
CA PHE A 366 -8.92 5.35 -18.11
C PHE A 366 -8.13 4.08 -18.41
N VAL A 367 -8.55 2.95 -17.87
CA VAL A 367 -7.98 1.63 -18.18
C VAL A 367 -9.08 0.75 -18.72
N LEU A 368 -8.89 0.16 -19.91
CA LEU A 368 -9.84 -0.75 -20.52
C LEU A 368 -9.18 -2.12 -20.73
N ALA A 369 -9.74 -3.15 -20.11
CA ALA A 369 -9.18 -4.51 -20.08
C ALA A 369 -10.20 -5.53 -20.59
N ALA A 370 -9.80 -6.33 -21.58
CA ALA A 370 -10.62 -7.38 -22.18
C ALA A 370 -9.76 -8.46 -22.84
N ASP A 371 -10.33 -9.63 -23.13
CA ASP A 371 -9.59 -10.77 -23.69
C ASP A 371 -9.10 -10.53 -25.13
N SER A 372 -9.78 -9.64 -25.86
CA SER A 372 -9.34 -9.04 -27.12
C SER A 372 -10.04 -7.70 -27.35
N ILE A 373 -9.40 -6.79 -28.11
CA ILE A 373 -9.90 -5.43 -28.33
C ILE A 373 -9.95 -5.15 -29.83
N THR A 374 -11.11 -4.71 -30.33
CA THR A 374 -11.30 -4.35 -31.74
C THR A 374 -11.95 -2.98 -31.89
N ALA A 375 -11.24 -2.00 -32.48
CA ALA A 375 -11.89 -0.79 -32.96
C ALA A 375 -12.54 -1.09 -34.31
N ARG A 376 -13.88 -1.06 -34.40
CA ARG A 376 -14.56 -1.31 -35.68
C ARG A 376 -14.31 -0.19 -36.68
N ALA A 377 -14.50 -0.49 -37.95
CA ALA A 377 -14.32 0.49 -39.02
C ALA A 377 -15.18 1.74 -38.77
N GLY A 378 -14.60 2.93 -38.95
CA GLY A 378 -15.26 4.20 -38.66
C GLY A 378 -15.52 4.52 -37.18
N SER A 379 -15.09 3.68 -36.21
CA SER A 379 -15.25 4.00 -34.78
C SER A 379 -14.27 5.08 -34.32
N THR A 380 -14.71 5.94 -33.39
CA THR A 380 -13.96 7.13 -32.96
C THR A 380 -13.90 7.22 -31.44
N VAL A 381 -12.70 7.33 -30.88
CA VAL A 381 -12.45 7.67 -29.47
C VAL A 381 -12.20 9.17 -29.37
N ARG A 382 -13.02 9.88 -28.58
CA ARG A 382 -12.93 11.32 -28.32
C ARG A 382 -12.62 11.60 -26.86
N LEU A 383 -11.79 12.59 -26.58
CA LEU A 383 -11.50 13.06 -25.21
C LEU A 383 -12.34 14.29 -24.87
N THR A 384 -12.88 14.37 -23.66
CA THR A 384 -13.56 15.56 -23.10
C THR A 384 -13.23 15.78 -21.63
N GLY A 385 -13.67 16.91 -21.07
CA GLY A 385 -13.54 17.20 -19.64
C GLY A 385 -12.09 17.35 -19.14
N GLY A 386 -11.13 17.60 -20.03
CA GLY A 386 -9.70 17.66 -19.70
C GLY A 386 -8.93 16.35 -19.89
N ALA A 387 -9.57 15.27 -20.35
CA ALA A 387 -8.92 13.96 -20.52
C ALA A 387 -7.68 14.04 -21.43
N SER A 388 -6.59 13.39 -21.03
CA SER A 388 -5.33 13.32 -21.79
C SER A 388 -5.10 11.93 -22.38
N ALA A 389 -4.63 11.87 -23.62
CA ALA A 389 -4.26 10.62 -24.30
C ALA A 389 -3.13 9.86 -23.58
N ALA A 390 -2.29 10.54 -22.79
CA ALA A 390 -1.27 9.91 -21.96
C ALA A 390 -1.88 9.07 -20.81
N ASN A 391 -3.11 9.37 -20.39
CA ASN A 391 -3.78 8.72 -19.25
C ASN A 391 -4.81 7.66 -19.68
N VAL A 392 -4.82 7.28 -20.96
CA VAL A 392 -5.71 6.26 -21.54
C VAL A 392 -4.91 5.00 -21.88
N TYR A 393 -5.34 3.86 -21.34
CA TYR A 393 -4.66 2.57 -21.46
C TYR A 393 -5.64 1.47 -21.89
N TRP A 394 -5.24 0.67 -22.88
CA TRP A 394 -6.00 -0.47 -23.39
C TRP A 394 -5.12 -1.72 -23.27
N VAL A 395 -5.58 -2.73 -22.55
CA VAL A 395 -4.77 -3.91 -22.21
C VAL A 395 -5.50 -5.22 -22.50
N THR A 396 -4.81 -6.17 -23.15
CA THR A 396 -5.40 -7.45 -23.57
C THR A 396 -4.36 -8.59 -23.61
N PRO A 397 -4.72 -9.82 -23.17
CA PRO A 397 -3.91 -11.02 -23.40
C PRO A 397 -3.99 -11.50 -24.86
N GLY A 398 -5.13 -11.30 -25.53
CA GLY A 398 -5.25 -11.49 -26.97
C GLY A 398 -4.76 -10.28 -27.77
N SER A 399 -5.14 -10.21 -29.04
CA SER A 399 -4.72 -9.18 -29.99
C SER A 399 -5.55 -7.88 -29.91
N VAL A 400 -4.96 -6.78 -30.42
CA VAL A 400 -5.65 -5.51 -30.72
C VAL A 400 -5.81 -5.37 -32.23
N ASN A 401 -7.04 -5.13 -32.70
CA ASN A 401 -7.32 -4.86 -34.11
C ASN A 401 -7.97 -3.47 -34.27
N LEU A 402 -7.26 -2.52 -34.88
CA LEU A 402 -7.80 -1.20 -35.19
C LEU A 402 -8.20 -1.17 -36.67
N LEU A 403 -9.49 -1.37 -36.95
CA LEU A 403 -9.98 -1.56 -38.32
C LEU A 403 -10.16 -0.24 -39.09
N THR A 404 -10.30 -0.34 -40.41
CA THR A 404 -10.20 0.80 -41.35
C THR A 404 -10.94 2.07 -40.96
N ALA A 405 -10.31 3.22 -41.19
CA ALA A 405 -10.87 4.55 -40.90
C ALA A 405 -11.32 4.74 -39.43
N SER A 406 -10.73 4.03 -38.47
CA SER A 406 -10.97 4.28 -37.04
C SER A 406 -10.08 5.41 -36.50
N THR A 407 -10.53 6.06 -35.43
CA THR A 407 -9.76 7.08 -34.69
C THR A 407 -9.58 6.59 -33.26
N SER A 408 -8.36 6.23 -32.91
CA SER A 408 -8.00 5.59 -31.64
C SER A 408 -7.09 6.48 -30.80
N VAL A 409 -7.19 6.37 -29.47
CA VAL A 409 -6.50 7.27 -28.54
C VAL A 409 -6.02 6.49 -27.31
N GLY A 410 -4.75 6.67 -26.93
CA GLY A 410 -4.15 6.04 -25.75
C GLY A 410 -3.08 4.97 -26.06
N THR A 411 -2.54 4.39 -25.01
CA THR A 411 -1.51 3.34 -25.09
C THR A 411 -2.19 1.96 -25.16
N TYR A 412 -2.09 1.29 -26.30
CA TYR A 412 -2.58 -0.07 -26.52
C TYR A 412 -1.47 -1.09 -26.27
N VAL A 413 -1.72 -2.06 -25.38
CA VAL A 413 -0.77 -3.11 -24.99
C VAL A 413 -1.42 -4.48 -25.10
N ALA A 414 -0.94 -5.28 -26.05
CA ALA A 414 -1.35 -6.65 -26.28
C ALA A 414 -0.25 -7.64 -25.86
N GLN A 415 -0.62 -8.81 -25.32
CA GLN A 415 0.31 -9.95 -25.35
C GLN A 415 0.29 -10.62 -26.74
N GLY A 416 -0.88 -10.67 -27.40
CA GLY A 416 -1.01 -11.01 -28.81
C GLY A 416 -0.55 -9.88 -29.76
N ASN A 417 -0.93 -10.00 -31.04
CA ASN A 417 -0.53 -9.06 -32.09
C ASN A 417 -1.27 -7.71 -31.99
N VAL A 418 -0.71 -6.66 -32.60
CA VAL A 418 -1.43 -5.40 -32.85
C VAL A 418 -1.50 -5.15 -34.36
N THR A 419 -2.71 -5.03 -34.90
CA THR A 419 -2.96 -4.76 -36.32
C THR A 419 -3.68 -3.43 -36.47
N ILE A 420 -3.19 -2.55 -37.35
CA ILE A 420 -3.76 -1.23 -37.62
C ILE A 420 -4.01 -1.07 -39.12
N GLU A 421 -5.27 -1.05 -39.53
CA GLU A 421 -5.66 -1.03 -40.93
C GLU A 421 -5.65 0.37 -41.56
N ARG A 422 -5.81 0.43 -42.88
CA ARG A 422 -5.78 1.65 -43.69
C ARG A 422 -6.69 2.78 -43.19
N ASP A 423 -6.20 3.99 -43.39
CA ASP A 423 -6.90 5.25 -43.15
C ASP A 423 -7.23 5.49 -41.66
N THR A 424 -6.63 4.71 -40.76
CA THR A 424 -6.76 4.78 -39.30
C THR A 424 -5.80 5.80 -38.70
N THR A 425 -6.21 6.44 -37.59
CA THR A 425 -5.34 7.32 -36.78
C THR A 425 -5.21 6.81 -35.35
N LEU A 426 -4.02 6.94 -34.76
CA LEU A 426 -3.72 6.59 -33.37
C LEU A 426 -2.94 7.71 -32.67
N ALA A 427 -3.63 8.48 -31.82
CA ALA A 427 -3.02 9.44 -30.90
C ALA A 427 -2.63 8.68 -29.60
N GLY A 428 -1.48 8.01 -29.62
CA GLY A 428 -1.23 6.91 -28.70
C GLY A 428 0.06 6.13 -28.98
N ARG A 429 0.06 4.86 -28.55
CA ARG A 429 1.14 3.88 -28.78
C ARG A 429 0.54 2.52 -29.09
N ALA A 430 1.20 1.74 -29.94
CA ALA A 430 0.85 0.36 -30.25
C ALA A 430 1.97 -0.59 -29.79
N ILE A 431 1.68 -1.43 -28.80
CA ILE A 431 2.65 -2.32 -28.15
C ILE A 431 2.15 -3.76 -28.22
N SER A 432 2.96 -4.65 -28.79
CA SER A 432 2.79 -6.11 -28.70
C SER A 432 3.95 -6.71 -27.90
N LEU A 433 3.64 -7.36 -26.79
CA LEU A 433 4.63 -7.94 -25.86
C LEU A 433 5.07 -9.35 -26.26
N GLY A 434 4.25 -10.09 -27.00
CA GLY A 434 4.50 -11.48 -27.43
C GLY A 434 4.24 -11.77 -28.91
N GLY A 435 3.96 -10.75 -29.72
CA GLY A 435 3.65 -10.87 -31.15
C GLY A 435 4.23 -9.73 -31.99
N TYR A 436 3.62 -9.48 -33.15
CA TYR A 436 4.03 -8.42 -34.08
C TYR A 436 3.13 -7.17 -34.00
N VAL A 437 3.63 -6.05 -34.51
CA VAL A 437 2.82 -4.88 -34.86
C VAL A 437 2.78 -4.71 -36.38
N THR A 438 1.60 -4.77 -36.97
CA THR A 438 1.38 -4.52 -38.40
C THR A 438 0.56 -3.25 -38.61
N LEU A 439 0.95 -2.43 -39.57
CA LEU A 439 0.14 -1.30 -40.02
C LEU A 439 0.10 -1.18 -41.55
N THR A 440 -0.95 -0.51 -42.04
CA THR A 440 -1.13 -0.16 -43.44
C THR A 440 -1.67 1.26 -43.49
N ARG A 441 -0.98 2.22 -44.13
CA ARG A 441 -1.48 3.60 -44.37
C ARG A 441 -2.15 4.22 -43.14
N THR A 442 -1.34 4.52 -42.13
CA THR A 442 -1.77 4.89 -40.78
C THR A 442 -0.96 6.08 -40.28
N ASP A 443 -1.61 7.00 -39.57
CA ASP A 443 -0.91 8.03 -38.80
C ASP A 443 -0.88 7.65 -37.31
N VAL A 444 0.32 7.52 -36.75
CA VAL A 444 0.54 7.16 -35.33
C VAL A 444 1.42 8.21 -34.68
N ALA A 445 0.95 8.84 -33.60
CA ALA A 445 1.70 9.87 -32.90
C ALA A 445 1.65 9.67 -31.39
N VAL A 446 2.82 9.63 -30.74
CA VAL A 446 2.89 9.59 -29.28
C VAL A 446 2.20 10.81 -28.66
N PRO A 447 1.47 10.65 -27.54
CA PRO A 447 1.04 11.78 -26.73
C PRO A 447 2.23 12.64 -26.30
N ARG A 448 2.05 13.96 -26.35
CA ARG A 448 2.96 14.95 -25.76
C ARG A 448 2.77 15.02 -24.24
#